data_AF-A0A1G3H755-F1
#
_entry.id   AF-A0A1G3H755-F1
#
_cell.length_a   1.000
_cell.length_b   1.000
_cell.length_c   1.000
_cell.angle_alpha   90.00
_cell.angle_beta   90.00
_cell.angle_gamma   90.00
#
_symmetry.space_group_name_H-M   'P 1'
#
loop_
_entity.id
_entity.type
_entity.pdbx_description
1 polymer ?
#
loop_
_entity_poly.entity_id
_entity_poly.type
_entity_poly.pdbx_seq_one_letter_code
_entity_poly.pdbx_strand_id
1 'polypeptide(L)'
;MKEIKAFIRQHRIADVLDALRNSGLCNAGAGVGCYNVTVSRVQRPLADTDPTQQHFSMDLAEAVVQEYKLELLCADDLVDTLMDLITQAAHTGQPEAGWVSVREIERAVEIR
;
A
#
# COMPACT_ATOMS: atom_id res chain seq x y z
N MET A 1 -8.91 13.57 8.90
CA MET A 1 -8.12 12.31 8.94
C MET A 1 -8.20 11.66 7.57
N LYS A 2 -7.16 10.93 7.16
CA LYS A 2 -7.12 10.28 5.84
C LYS A 2 -6.92 8.78 5.94
N GLU A 3 -7.28 8.10 4.86
CA GLU A 3 -6.74 6.78 4.56
C GLU A 3 -5.76 6.88 3.40
N ILE A 4 -4.61 6.25 3.56
CA ILE A 4 -3.66 5.97 2.49
C ILE A 4 -3.88 4.53 2.03
N LYS A 5 -4.03 4.36 0.71
CA LYS A 5 -4.15 3.06 0.05
C LYS A 5 -3.07 2.92 -1.01
N ALA A 6 -2.26 1.89 -0.88
CA ALA A 6 -1.16 1.60 -1.77
C ALA A 6 -1.24 0.19 -2.36
N PHE A 7 -1.00 0.07 -3.66
CA PHE A 7 -0.78 -1.19 -4.37
C PHE A 7 0.70 -1.35 -4.63
N ILE A 8 1.32 -2.37 -4.04
CA ILE A 8 2.78 -2.54 -3.97
C ILE A 8 3.16 -3.89 -4.56
N ARG A 9 4.25 -3.94 -5.33
CA ARG A 9 4.77 -5.21 -5.88
C ARG A 9 5.13 -6.19 -4.77
N GLN A 10 4.88 -7.49 -5.02
CA GLN A 10 5.07 -8.55 -4.02
C GLN A 10 6.45 -8.56 -3.34
N HIS A 11 7.51 -8.16 -4.04
CA HIS A 11 8.88 -8.19 -3.53
C HIS A 11 9.26 -6.93 -2.72
N ARG A 12 8.40 -5.90 -2.65
CA ARG A 12 8.67 -4.64 -1.93
C ARG A 12 7.82 -4.46 -0.67
N ILE A 13 6.78 -5.27 -0.47
CA ILE A 13 5.89 -5.08 0.69
C ILE A 13 6.64 -5.22 2.02
N ALA A 14 7.64 -6.09 2.11
CA ALA A 14 8.46 -6.25 3.31
C ALA A 14 9.22 -4.94 3.63
N ASP A 15 9.89 -4.37 2.63
CA ASP A 15 10.63 -3.11 2.75
C ASP A 15 9.72 -1.95 3.18
N VAL A 16 8.50 -1.87 2.62
CA VAL A 16 7.52 -0.84 3.00
C VAL A 16 7.05 -1.00 4.44
N LEU A 17 6.77 -2.24 4.86
CA LEU A 17 6.36 -2.52 6.24
C LEU A 17 7.49 -2.24 7.24
N ASP A 18 8.73 -2.52 6.88
CA ASP A 18 9.90 -2.20 7.71
C ASP A 18 10.12 -0.69 7.79
N ALA A 19 10.01 0.04 6.67
CA ALA A 19 10.11 1.50 6.66
C ALA A 19 9.03 2.13 7.57
N LEU A 20 7.78 1.66 7.50
CA LEU A 20 6.70 2.14 8.36
C LEU A 20 6.98 1.86 9.84
N ARG A 21 7.43 0.65 10.19
CA ARG A 21 7.84 0.30 11.57
C ARG A 21 8.97 1.18 12.08
N ASN A 22 10.02 1.36 11.28
CA ASN A 22 11.23 2.07 11.68
C ASN A 22 11.04 3.59 11.70
N SER A 23 10.02 4.12 11.02
CA SER A 23 9.71 5.56 11.03
C SER A 23 9.28 6.08 12.40
N GLY A 24 8.76 5.20 13.27
CA GLY A 24 8.11 5.60 14.53
C GLY A 24 6.81 6.38 14.33
N LEU A 25 6.37 6.62 13.08
CA LEU A 25 5.13 7.32 12.74
C LEU A 25 3.90 6.44 12.93
N CYS A 26 4.07 5.12 12.98
CA CYS A 26 2.99 4.16 13.10
C CYS A 26 3.06 3.47 14.45
N ASN A 27 2.22 3.88 15.41
CA ASN A 27 2.17 3.29 16.75
C ASN A 27 0.81 2.63 16.97
N ALA A 28 0.82 1.41 17.53
CA ALA A 28 -0.38 0.60 17.79
C ALA A 28 -1.26 1.14 18.95
N GLY A 29 -1.01 2.34 19.45
CA GLY A 29 -1.71 2.93 20.59
C GLY A 29 -2.03 4.40 20.36
N ALA A 30 -3.30 4.66 20.04
CA ALA A 30 -4.00 5.94 20.22
C ALA A 30 -3.32 7.22 19.67
N GLY A 31 -3.75 7.61 18.47
CA GLY A 31 -4.08 9.01 18.17
C GLY A 31 -2.96 9.94 17.70
N VAL A 32 -1.69 9.54 17.82
CA VAL A 32 -0.56 10.32 17.28
C VAL A 32 0.23 9.43 16.32
N GLY A 33 -0.19 9.41 15.06
CA GLY A 33 0.47 8.63 14.03
C GLY A 33 -0.47 7.95 13.02
N CYS A 34 0.13 7.02 12.28
CA CYS A 34 -0.53 6.09 11.40
C CYS A 34 -1.02 4.86 12.19
N TYR A 35 -2.23 4.37 11.91
CA TYR A 35 -2.84 3.23 12.62
C TYR A 35 -3.73 2.40 11.68
N ASN A 36 -4.20 1.24 12.18
CA ASN A 36 -4.98 0.26 11.40
C ASN A 36 -4.29 -0.19 10.09
N VAL A 37 -2.97 -0.44 10.17
CA VAL A 37 -2.18 -0.90 9.02
C VAL A 37 -2.64 -2.31 8.62
N THR A 38 -3.29 -2.41 7.46
CA THR A 38 -3.85 -3.65 6.93
C THR A 38 -3.19 -3.99 5.61
N VAL A 39 -2.86 -5.27 5.42
CA VAL A 39 -2.26 -5.77 4.19
C VAL A 39 -3.08 -6.94 3.67
N SER A 40 -3.39 -6.91 2.38
CA SER A 40 -4.09 -7.98 1.68
C SER A 40 -3.42 -8.26 0.34
N ARG A 41 -3.39 -9.53 -0.06
CA ARG A 41 -2.88 -9.92 -1.38
C ARG A 41 -3.97 -9.71 -2.41
N VAL A 42 -3.62 -9.10 -3.54
CA VAL A 42 -4.55 -8.78 -4.63
C VAL A 42 -3.94 -9.13 -5.99
N GLN A 43 -4.80 -9.29 -6.98
CA GLN A 43 -4.42 -9.49 -8.37
C GLN A 43 -4.84 -8.26 -9.18
N ARG A 44 -3.92 -7.73 -9.98
CA ARG A 44 -4.19 -6.64 -10.91
C ARG A 44 -4.06 -7.15 -12.34
N PRO A 45 -5.08 -6.96 -13.21
CA PRO A 45 -4.91 -7.21 -14.64
C PRO A 45 -3.74 -6.39 -15.18
N LEU A 46 -2.86 -7.06 -15.92
CA LEU A 46 -1.69 -6.42 -16.51
C LEU A 46 -2.13 -5.65 -17.76
N ALA A 47 -1.87 -4.34 -17.81
CA ALA A 47 -2.27 -3.49 -18.92
C ALA A 47 -1.38 -3.67 -20.17
N ASP A 48 -0.17 -4.21 -20.01
CA ASP A 48 0.83 -4.34 -21.08
C ASP A 48 1.43 -5.77 -21.17
N THR A 49 1.82 -6.16 -22.36
CA THR A 49 2.31 -7.47 -22.76
C THR A 49 3.74 -7.82 -22.29
N ASP A 50 4.24 -7.33 -21.14
CA ASP A 50 5.56 -7.77 -20.63
C ASP A 50 5.47 -9.23 -20.14
N PRO A 51 6.04 -10.21 -20.87
CA PRO A 51 5.85 -11.64 -20.58
C PRO A 51 6.55 -12.09 -19.29
N THR A 52 7.49 -11.29 -18.78
CA THR A 52 8.38 -11.71 -17.69
C THR A 52 7.75 -11.61 -16.31
N GLN A 53 6.61 -10.91 -16.20
CA GLN A 53 5.91 -10.65 -14.94
C GLN A 53 4.49 -11.26 -14.92
N GLN A 54 4.13 -12.04 -15.93
CA GLN A 54 2.77 -12.53 -16.15
C GLN A 54 2.49 -13.83 -15.39
N HIS A 55 1.40 -13.83 -14.63
CA HIS A 55 0.73 -15.05 -14.20
C HIS A 55 -0.68 -15.03 -14.78
N PHE A 56 -1.06 -16.08 -15.51
CA PHE A 56 -2.42 -16.18 -16.04
C PHE A 56 -3.36 -16.62 -14.91
N SER A 57 -4.35 -15.79 -14.59
CA SER A 57 -5.38 -16.13 -13.61
C SER A 57 -6.51 -16.88 -14.31
N MET A 58 -6.81 -18.10 -13.88
CA MET A 58 -7.94 -18.87 -14.42
C MET A 58 -9.29 -18.24 -14.04
N ASP A 59 -9.39 -17.66 -12.84
CA ASP A 59 -10.63 -17.06 -12.34
C ASP A 59 -11.00 -15.78 -13.08
N LEU A 60 -9.98 -15.02 -13.50
CA LEU A 60 -10.17 -13.77 -14.25
C LEU A 60 -10.04 -13.95 -15.76
N ALA A 61 -9.57 -15.12 -16.22
CA ALA A 61 -9.23 -15.41 -17.61
C ALA A 61 -8.29 -14.37 -18.25
N GLU A 62 -7.39 -13.78 -17.44
CA GLU A 62 -6.54 -12.66 -17.82
C GLU A 62 -5.11 -12.81 -17.28
N ALA A 63 -4.16 -12.15 -17.93
CA ALA A 63 -2.82 -11.98 -17.39
C ALA A 63 -2.86 -11.01 -16.20
N VAL A 64 -2.34 -11.45 -15.06
CA VAL A 64 -2.34 -10.65 -13.83
C VAL A 64 -0.95 -10.52 -13.21
N VAL A 65 -0.78 -9.44 -12.47
CA VAL A 65 0.34 -9.21 -11.56
C VAL A 65 -0.14 -9.38 -10.13
N GLN A 66 0.68 -10.04 -9.32
CA GLN A 66 0.45 -10.17 -7.88
C GLN A 66 0.97 -8.92 -7.17
N GLU A 67 0.10 -8.30 -6.40
CA GLU A 67 0.38 -7.09 -5.62
C GLU A 67 -0.13 -7.28 -4.19
N TYR A 68 0.37 -6.43 -3.29
CA TYR A 68 -0.20 -6.23 -1.97
C TYR A 68 -0.92 -4.90 -1.92
N LYS A 69 -2.18 -4.94 -1.49
CA LYS A 69 -2.92 -3.74 -1.08
C LYS A 69 -2.62 -3.47 0.38
N LEU A 70 -1.95 -2.36 0.63
CA LEU A 70 -1.70 -1.76 1.94
C LEU A 70 -2.73 -0.65 2.17
N GLU A 71 -3.40 -0.67 3.31
CA GLU A 71 -4.33 0.37 3.76
C GLU A 71 -3.95 0.81 5.17
N LEU A 72 -3.92 2.12 5.43
CA LEU A 72 -3.67 2.67 6.76
C LEU A 72 -4.41 3.98 6.97
N LEU A 73 -4.75 4.29 8.22
CA LEU A 73 -5.36 5.56 8.62
C LEU A 73 -4.29 6.47 9.22
N CYS A 74 -4.38 7.77 8.97
CA CYS A 74 -3.43 8.74 9.49
C CYS A 74 -4.06 10.11 9.74
N ALA A 75 -3.37 10.94 10.51
CA ALA A 75 -3.67 12.36 10.66
C ALA A 75 -3.34 13.12 9.36
N ASP A 76 -4.02 14.26 9.14
CA ASP A 76 -3.96 14.98 7.86
C ASP A 76 -2.57 15.58 7.58
N ASP A 77 -1.83 15.91 8.63
CA ASP A 77 -0.46 16.45 8.58
C ASP A 77 0.60 15.38 8.28
N LEU A 78 0.28 14.09 8.41
CA LEU A 78 1.20 12.99 8.13
C LEU A 78 1.08 12.42 6.72
N VAL A 79 0.10 12.87 5.95
CA VAL A 79 -0.23 12.31 4.62
C VAL A 79 0.97 12.32 3.70
N ASP A 80 1.56 13.50 3.48
CA ASP A 80 2.66 13.66 2.54
C ASP A 80 3.90 12.88 3.00
N THR A 81 4.20 12.92 4.30
CA THR A 81 5.34 12.19 4.88
C THR A 81 5.20 10.67 4.70
N LEU A 82 4.01 10.14 4.94
CA LEU A 82 3.74 8.70 4.78
C LEU A 82 3.69 8.30 3.30
N MET A 83 3.15 9.15 2.42
CA MET A 83 3.19 8.92 0.98
C MET A 83 4.62 8.86 0.45
N ASP A 84 5.47 9.80 0.85
CA ASP A 84 6.89 9.83 0.44
C ASP A 84 7.63 8.59 0.94
N LEU A 85 7.42 8.21 2.20
CA LEU A 85 8.01 7.00 2.77
C LEU A 85 7.57 5.74 2.01
N ILE A 86 6.27 5.58 1.76
CA ILE A 86 5.73 4.41 1.05
C ILE A 86 6.24 4.38 -0.39
N THR A 87 6.21 5.51 -1.10
CA THR A 87 6.66 5.56 -2.50
C THR A 87 8.16 5.30 -2.62
N GLN A 88 8.99 5.83 -1.72
CA GLN A 88 10.43 5.56 -1.70
C GLN A 88 10.75 4.09 -1.40
N ALA A 89 10.09 3.50 -0.41
CA ALA A 89 10.29 2.09 -0.06
C ALA A 89 9.71 1.13 -1.11
N ALA A 90 8.62 1.51 -1.80
CA ALA A 90 8.00 0.70 -2.84
C ALA A 90 8.69 0.83 -4.21
N HIS A 91 9.52 1.85 -4.42
CA HIS A 91 10.13 2.15 -5.71
C HIS A 91 10.90 0.95 -6.28
N THR A 92 10.61 0.53 -7.51
CA THR A 92 11.27 -0.61 -8.17
C THR A 92 12.23 -0.20 -9.30
N GLY A 93 12.19 1.06 -9.74
CA GLY A 93 12.90 1.53 -10.94
C GLY A 93 12.31 1.02 -12.26
N GLN A 94 11.18 0.30 -12.22
CA GLN A 94 10.44 -0.16 -13.40
C GLN A 94 9.19 0.71 -13.62
N PRO A 95 8.71 0.83 -14.88
CA PRO A 95 7.39 1.40 -15.14
C PRO A 95 6.30 0.63 -14.39
N GLU A 96 5.23 1.33 -13.97
CA GLU A 96 4.09 0.77 -13.25
C GLU A 96 4.44 -0.01 -11.96
N ALA A 97 5.28 0.58 -11.11
CA ALA A 97 5.68 -0.01 -9.82
C ALA A 97 4.53 -0.16 -8.80
N GLY A 98 3.36 0.44 -9.06
CA GLY A 98 2.23 0.46 -8.13
C GLY A 98 1.57 1.83 -8.10
N TRP A 99 0.58 1.98 -7.22
CA TRP A 99 -0.15 3.24 -7.03
C TRP A 99 -0.33 3.53 -5.54
N VAL A 100 -0.26 4.80 -5.17
CA VAL A 100 -0.61 5.30 -3.83
C VAL A 100 -1.70 6.34 -3.99
N SER A 101 -2.75 6.24 -3.19
CA SER A 101 -3.91 7.11 -3.23
C SER A 101 -4.34 7.49 -1.83
N VAL A 102 -4.98 8.65 -1.70
CA VAL A 102 -5.47 9.19 -0.44
C VAL A 102 -6.96 9.42 -0.55
N ARG A 103 -7.71 9.08 0.51
CA ARG A 103 -9.12 9.43 0.64
C ARG A 103 -9.41 10.10 1.98
N GLU A 104 -10.39 11.00 1.98
CA GLU A 104 -10.96 11.55 3.21
C GLU A 104 -11.64 10.46 4.02
N ILE A 105 -11.42 10.48 5.33
CA ILE A 105 -12.17 9.65 6.28
C ILE A 105 -12.89 10.59 7.24
N GLU A 106 -14.22 10.54 7.22
CA GLU A 106 -15.05 11.37 8.09
C GLU A 106 -14.96 10.91 9.54
N ARG A 107 -14.93 9.60 9.76
CA ARG A 107 -14.90 9.02 11.11
C ARG A 107 -14.24 7.65 11.11
N ALA A 108 -13.43 7.39 12.13
CA ALA A 108 -12.93 6.06 12.49
C ALA A 108 -13.25 5.78 13.96
N VAL A 109 -13.64 4.54 14.27
CA VAL A 109 -13.97 4.09 15.63
C VAL A 109 -13.24 2.78 15.89
N GLU A 110 -12.44 2.75 16.94
CA GLU A 110 -11.81 1.53 17.43
C GLU A 110 -12.86 0.65 18.12
N ILE A 111 -12.91 -0.63 17.74
CA ILE A 111 -13.74 -1.64 18.43
C ILE A 111 -12.91 -2.20 19.58
N ARG A 112 -13.49 -2.26 20.79
CA ARG A 112 -12.87 -2.83 21.99
C ARG A 112 -13.45 -4.17 22.35
#